data_AF-A0AAJ0B6Y8-F1
#
_entry.id   AF-A0AAJ0B6Y8-F1
#
_cell.length_a   1.000
_cell.length_b   1.000
_cell.length_c   1.000
_cell.angle_alpha   90.00
_cell.angle_beta   90.00
_cell.angle_gamma   90.00
#
_symmetry.space_group_name_H-M   'P 1'
#
loop_
_entity.id
_entity.type
_entity.pdbx_description
1 polymer ?
#
loop_
_entity_poly.entity_id
_entity_poly.type
_entity_poly.pdbx_seq_one_letter_code
_entity_poly.pdbx_strand_id
1 'polypeptide(L)'
;MGILTRVSDNWVRRSGKARLMPYLFWTKVEDRATLEGSSKDAVREHFRNWINTRSVERDGPGADHPNLINESPRYRACLYVDKDVMMSASLTAYPFPQNPTGFHLKVEGHVVLIDAQYGQHYLNQPGIDEYDRAELESGDLTEEDLEEGQYEPIEGKTEYDVGWQYIKLELTATIYDQMCHFHDAWIQPNFYTRPPAIGEGGTA
;
A
#
# COMPACT_ATOMS: atom_id res chain seq x y z
N MET A 1 -3.94 17.64 18.02
CA MET A 1 -2.69 18.44 18.03
C MET A 1 -2.10 18.31 16.63
N GLY A 2 -2.22 19.35 15.79
CA GLY A 2 -1.89 19.28 14.36
C GLY A 2 -0.74 20.24 14.04
N ILE A 3 0.30 19.73 13.39
CA ILE A 3 1.35 20.54 12.79
C ILE A 3 1.11 20.48 11.27
N LEU A 4 0.69 21.62 10.72
CA LEU A 4 0.50 21.81 9.29
C LEU A 4 1.80 22.43 8.74
N THR A 5 2.76 21.60 8.33
CA THR A 5 3.98 22.10 7.69
C THR A 5 3.75 22.28 6.20
N ARG A 6 3.72 23.55 5.77
CA ARG A 6 3.71 23.98 4.38
C ARG A 6 4.97 23.45 3.68
N VAL A 7 4.82 22.43 2.83
CA VAL A 7 5.89 21.95 1.96
C VAL A 7 6.20 23.06 0.95
N SER A 8 7.44 23.53 0.91
CA SER A 8 7.86 24.65 0.06
C SER A 8 7.97 24.22 -1.40
N ASP A 9 7.57 25.13 -2.30
CA ASP A 9 7.46 24.95 -3.76
C ASP A 9 8.77 24.53 -4.49
N ASN A 10 9.90 24.43 -3.77
CA ASN A 10 11.21 24.17 -4.35
C ASN A 10 11.53 22.68 -4.59
N TRP A 11 10.83 21.75 -3.94
CA TRP A 11 11.05 20.30 -4.19
C TRP A 11 10.44 19.82 -5.52
N VAL A 12 9.45 20.56 -6.04
CA VAL A 12 8.69 20.23 -7.25
C VAL A 12 9.54 20.29 -8.54
N ARG A 13 10.68 21.00 -8.53
CA ARG A 13 11.45 21.29 -9.74
C ARG A 13 12.40 20.18 -10.22
N ARG A 14 12.71 19.16 -9.42
CA ARG A 14 13.78 18.19 -9.78
C ARG A 14 13.33 16.89 -10.45
N SER A 15 12.06 16.49 -10.38
CA SER A 15 11.60 15.22 -10.95
C SER A 15 10.72 15.32 -12.20
N GLY A 16 10.32 16.52 -12.63
CA GLY A 16 9.39 16.69 -13.76
C GLY A 16 7.99 16.09 -13.58
N LYS A 17 7.76 15.30 -12.51
CA LYS A 17 6.53 14.54 -12.22
C LYS A 17 5.73 15.08 -11.02
N ALA A 18 6.20 16.13 -10.34
CA ALA A 18 5.62 16.64 -9.10
C ALA A 18 4.35 17.53 -9.26
N ARG A 19 3.51 17.27 -10.26
CA ARG A 19 2.27 18.06 -10.48
C ARG A 19 1.01 17.46 -9.87
N LEU A 20 1.02 16.17 -9.53
CA LEU A 20 -0.18 15.47 -9.03
C LEU A 20 -0.27 15.41 -7.51
N MET A 21 0.84 15.57 -6.77
CA MET A 21 0.85 15.51 -5.30
C MET A 21 -0.15 16.47 -4.63
N PRO A 22 -0.36 17.72 -5.10
CA PRO A 22 -1.37 18.60 -4.53
C PRO A 22 -2.83 18.14 -4.77
N TYR A 23 -3.04 17.28 -5.77
CA TYR A 23 -4.36 16.74 -6.13
C TYR A 23 -4.60 15.33 -5.58
N LEU A 24 -3.59 14.72 -4.94
CA LEU A 24 -3.74 13.45 -4.27
C LEU A 24 -4.60 13.64 -3.02
N PHE A 25 -5.85 13.21 -3.11
CA PHE A 25 -6.81 13.31 -2.02
C PHE A 25 -7.05 11.93 -1.38
N TRP A 26 -6.65 11.80 -0.13
CA TRP A 26 -6.87 10.60 0.67
C TRP A 26 -8.17 10.75 1.45
N THR A 27 -9.11 9.82 1.27
CA THR A 27 -10.30 9.76 2.12
C THR A 27 -9.87 9.28 3.51
N LYS A 28 -9.94 10.18 4.49
CA LYS A 28 -9.61 9.87 5.88
C LYS A 28 -10.85 9.26 6.56
N VAL A 29 -10.72 8.03 7.04
CA VAL A 29 -11.74 7.37 7.85
C VAL A 29 -11.20 7.24 9.26
N GLU A 30 -11.74 8.04 10.19
CA GLU A 30 -11.43 7.95 11.62
C GLU A 30 -12.62 7.37 12.35
N ASP A 31 -12.65 6.05 12.50
CA ASP A 31 -13.61 5.36 13.35
C ASP A 31 -12.89 4.59 14.45
N ARG A 32 -12.45 5.33 15.46
CA ARG A 32 -11.69 4.77 16.58
C ARG A 32 -12.47 3.67 17.31
N ALA A 33 -13.79 3.80 17.40
CA ALA A 33 -14.63 2.86 18.14
C ALA A 33 -14.67 1.46 17.47
N THR A 34 -14.53 1.40 16.14
CA THR A 34 -14.59 0.14 15.38
C THR A 34 -13.23 -0.34 14.87
N LEU A 35 -12.22 0.52 14.81
CA LEU A 35 -10.90 0.20 14.24
C LEU A 35 -9.78 0.02 15.29
N GLU A 36 -9.95 0.51 16.52
CA GLU A 36 -8.90 0.38 17.55
C GLU A 36 -8.76 -1.08 18.01
N GLY A 37 -7.61 -1.68 17.73
CA GLY A 37 -7.32 -3.08 18.06
C GLY A 37 -7.92 -4.11 17.09
N SER A 38 -8.54 -3.66 15.99
CA SER A 38 -9.10 -4.54 14.97
C SER A 38 -8.00 -5.25 14.18
N SER A 39 -8.25 -6.51 13.81
CA SER A 39 -7.37 -7.23 12.88
C SER A 39 -7.37 -6.58 11.51
N LYS A 40 -6.33 -6.83 10.71
CA LYS A 40 -6.26 -6.26 9.36
C LYS A 40 -7.35 -6.84 8.45
N ASP A 41 -7.84 -8.03 8.78
CA ASP A 41 -9.00 -8.64 8.14
C ASP A 41 -10.30 -7.89 8.42
N ALA A 42 -10.53 -7.51 9.68
CA ALA A 42 -11.68 -6.68 10.04
C ALA A 42 -11.62 -5.29 9.39
N VAL A 43 -10.42 -4.68 9.32
CA VAL A 43 -10.21 -3.42 8.59
C VAL A 43 -10.50 -3.59 7.09
N ARG A 44 -10.05 -4.70 6.48
CA ARG A 44 -10.35 -5.01 5.07
C ARG A 44 -11.85 -5.14 4.82
N GLU A 45 -12.57 -5.83 5.70
CA GLU A 45 -14.03 -5.96 5.58
C GLU A 45 -14.74 -4.61 5.71
N HIS A 46 -14.34 -3.79 6.68
CA HIS A 46 -14.83 -2.43 6.81
C HIS A 46 -14.57 -1.60 5.53
N PHE A 47 -13.38 -1.73 4.96
CA PHE A 47 -13.02 -1.06 3.71
C PHE A 47 -13.83 -1.56 2.51
N ARG A 48 -14.06 -2.88 2.38
CA ARG A 48 -14.96 -3.46 1.37
C ARG A 48 -16.38 -2.89 1.48
N ASN A 49 -16.91 -2.77 2.69
CA ASN A 49 -18.21 -2.15 2.92
C ASN A 49 -18.22 -0.67 2.49
N TRP A 50 -17.14 0.06 2.76
CA TRP A 50 -16.98 1.42 2.25
C TRP A 50 -16.91 1.47 0.71
N ILE A 51 -16.22 0.54 0.05
CA ILE A 51 -16.18 0.47 -1.43
C ILE A 51 -17.58 0.18 -2.00
N ASN A 52 -18.34 -0.69 -1.36
CA ASN A 52 -19.70 -1.08 -1.80
C ASN A 52 -20.73 0.05 -1.64
N THR A 53 -20.44 1.07 -0.83
CA THR A 53 -21.28 2.27 -0.69
C THR A 53 -20.90 3.39 -1.67
N ARG A 54 -20.06 3.10 -2.69
CA ARG A 54 -19.70 4.07 -3.72
C ARG A 54 -20.89 4.50 -4.54
N SER A 55 -20.88 5.78 -4.91
CA SER A 55 -21.90 6.36 -5.79
C SER A 55 -21.35 7.61 -6.46
N VAL A 56 -22.00 8.05 -7.54
CA VAL A 56 -21.64 9.28 -8.24
C VAL A 56 -21.78 10.50 -7.32
N GLU A 57 -22.75 10.49 -6.40
CA GLU A 57 -22.97 11.56 -5.42
C GLU A 57 -21.85 11.64 -4.39
N ARG A 58 -21.36 10.48 -3.92
CA ARG A 58 -20.30 10.42 -2.90
C ARG A 58 -18.92 10.70 -3.47
N ASP A 59 -18.62 10.08 -4.63
CA ASP A 59 -17.26 9.98 -5.15
C ASP A 59 -17.03 10.71 -6.47
N GLY A 60 -18.09 11.26 -7.07
CA GLY A 60 -18.03 12.03 -8.30
C GLY A 60 -18.25 11.20 -9.58
N PRO A 61 -18.20 11.85 -10.75
CA PRO A 61 -18.43 11.20 -12.04
C PRO A 61 -17.50 10.02 -12.28
N GLY A 62 -18.06 8.90 -12.77
CA GLY A 62 -17.32 7.67 -13.05
C GLY A 62 -17.16 6.72 -11.86
N ALA A 63 -17.64 7.09 -10.67
CA ALA A 63 -17.60 6.24 -9.48
C ALA A 63 -18.41 4.93 -9.60
N ASP A 64 -19.41 4.92 -10.48
CA ASP A 64 -20.27 3.78 -10.79
C ASP A 64 -19.68 2.82 -11.82
N HIS A 65 -18.51 3.13 -12.39
CA HIS A 65 -17.88 2.27 -13.39
C HIS A 65 -17.57 0.87 -12.79
N PRO A 66 -17.93 -0.23 -13.48
CA PRO A 66 -17.85 -1.59 -12.92
C PRO A 66 -16.41 -2.01 -12.60
N ASN A 67 -15.44 -1.62 -13.43
CA ASN A 67 -14.03 -2.01 -13.26
C ASN A 67 -13.23 -1.08 -12.36
N LEU A 68 -13.85 -0.02 -11.81
CA LEU A 68 -13.15 0.99 -11.03
C LEU A 68 -12.45 0.43 -9.78
N ILE A 69 -12.98 -0.67 -9.23
CA ILE A 69 -12.39 -1.39 -8.09
C ILE A 69 -11.00 -1.95 -8.44
N ASN A 70 -10.81 -2.39 -9.69
CA ASN A 70 -9.55 -2.98 -10.16
C ASN A 70 -8.58 -1.91 -10.66
N GLU A 71 -9.13 -0.86 -11.30
CA GLU A 71 -8.37 0.19 -12.00
C GLU A 71 -7.92 1.33 -11.09
N SER A 72 -8.60 1.55 -9.95
CA SER A 72 -8.31 2.67 -9.06
C SER A 72 -7.74 2.20 -7.72
N PRO A 73 -6.53 2.65 -7.35
CA PRO A 73 -5.93 2.34 -6.05
C PRO A 73 -6.85 2.71 -4.87
N ARG A 74 -7.65 3.78 -5.02
CA ARG A 74 -8.59 4.26 -4.02
C ARG A 74 -9.62 3.22 -3.59
N TYR A 75 -10.03 2.34 -4.48
CA TYR A 75 -10.99 1.27 -4.18
C TYR A 75 -10.34 -0.11 -4.14
N ARG A 76 -9.05 -0.19 -4.45
CA ARG A 76 -8.29 -1.44 -4.43
C ARG A 76 -7.58 -1.67 -3.10
N ALA A 77 -7.02 -0.63 -2.49
CA ALA A 77 -6.29 -0.77 -1.24
C ALA A 77 -6.47 0.43 -0.31
N CYS A 78 -6.37 0.18 0.99
CA CYS A 78 -6.37 1.23 2.01
C CYS A 78 -5.06 1.26 2.79
N LEU A 79 -4.66 2.46 3.21
CA LEU A 79 -3.61 2.63 4.21
C LEU A 79 -4.20 2.52 5.61
N TYR A 80 -3.59 1.67 6.43
CA TYR A 80 -3.91 1.49 7.83
C TYR A 80 -2.75 1.97 8.70
N VAL A 81 -3.08 2.83 9.66
CA VAL A 81 -2.14 3.43 10.61
C VAL A 81 -2.62 3.09 12.02
N ASP A 82 -1.89 2.20 12.69
CA ASP A 82 -2.06 1.93 14.12
C ASP A 82 -1.06 2.72 14.96
N LYS A 83 -1.10 2.48 16.28
CA LYS A 83 -0.19 3.11 17.23
C LYS A 83 1.28 2.80 16.92
N ASP A 84 1.60 1.57 16.54
CA ASP A 84 2.99 1.15 16.33
C ASP A 84 3.55 1.78 15.03
N VAL A 85 2.74 1.79 13.99
CA VAL A 85 2.98 2.52 12.73
C VAL A 85 3.22 4.00 13.02
N MET A 86 2.35 4.64 13.80
CA MET A 86 2.50 6.06 14.16
C MET A 86 3.77 6.32 14.97
N MET A 87 4.14 5.43 15.89
CA MET A 87 5.36 5.54 16.68
C MET A 87 6.63 5.24 15.88
N SER A 88 6.53 4.52 14.75
CA SER A 88 7.65 4.28 13.83
C SER A 88 8.02 5.51 13.01
N ALA A 89 7.10 6.48 12.88
CA ALA A 89 7.30 7.66 12.05
C ALA A 89 8.31 8.62 12.70
N SER A 90 9.37 8.92 11.97
CA SER A 90 10.41 9.87 12.38
C SER A 90 10.64 10.91 11.29
N LEU A 91 10.98 12.13 11.70
CA LEU A 91 11.35 13.21 10.80
C LEU A 91 12.76 13.66 11.15
N THR A 92 13.72 13.33 10.29
CA THR A 92 15.13 13.68 10.49
C THR A 92 15.54 14.78 9.54
N ALA A 93 16.06 15.89 10.09
CA ALA A 93 16.63 16.98 9.30
C ALA A 93 18.13 16.77 9.13
N TYR A 94 18.58 16.61 7.89
CA TYR A 94 19.98 16.49 7.55
C TYR A 94 20.48 17.81 6.95
N PRO A 95 21.46 18.48 7.56
CA PRO A 95 21.99 19.72 7.03
C PRO A 95 22.66 19.49 5.68
N PHE A 96 22.55 20.45 4.76
CA PHE A 96 23.36 20.38 3.55
C PHE A 96 24.83 20.65 3.92
N PRO A 97 25.78 19.79 3.50
CA PRO A 97 27.20 19.99 3.81
C PRO A 97 27.74 21.36 3.37
N GLN A 98 27.12 21.96 2.34
CA GLN A 98 27.55 23.21 1.70
C GLN A 98 26.65 24.41 2.03
N ASN A 99 25.54 24.22 2.75
CA ASN A 99 24.62 25.31 3.10
C ASN A 99 24.09 25.15 4.53
N PRO A 100 24.67 25.87 5.51
CA PRO A 100 24.31 25.73 6.93
C PRO A 100 22.90 26.21 7.27
N THR A 101 22.20 26.89 6.35
CA THR A 101 20.81 27.32 6.53
C THR A 101 19.80 26.39 5.87
N GLY A 102 20.26 25.45 5.05
CA GLY A 102 19.40 24.49 4.36
C GLY A 102 19.55 23.09 4.93
N PHE A 103 18.46 22.33 4.90
CA PHE A 103 18.41 20.93 5.28
C PHE A 103 17.53 20.15 4.30
N HIS A 104 17.80 18.84 4.14
CA HIS A 104 16.81 17.92 3.61
C HIS A 104 16.09 17.24 4.77
N LEU A 105 14.77 17.13 4.66
CA LEU A 105 13.96 16.34 5.57
C LEU A 105 13.88 14.93 5.02
N LYS A 106 14.21 13.95 5.85
CA LYS A 106 13.92 12.54 5.60
C LYS A 106 12.76 12.15 6.51
N VAL A 107 11.71 11.62 5.90
CA VAL A 107 10.60 11.00 6.62
C VAL A 107 10.92 9.51 6.65
N GLU A 108 11.09 8.96 7.85
CA GLU A 108 11.23 7.52 8.05
C GLU A 108 10.00 6.99 8.76
N GLY A 109 9.76 5.70 8.64
CA GLY A 109 8.59 5.03 9.18
C GLY A 109 7.85 4.25 8.11
N HIS A 110 6.88 3.49 8.56
CA HIS A 110 6.14 2.56 7.72
C HIS A 110 4.66 2.88 7.79
N VAL A 111 3.87 2.25 6.94
CA VAL A 111 2.42 2.20 7.00
C VAL A 111 1.97 0.85 6.49
N VAL A 112 0.81 0.39 6.94
CA VAL A 112 0.26 -0.88 6.47
C VAL A 112 -0.59 -0.61 5.24
N LEU A 113 -0.27 -1.25 4.13
CA LEU A 113 -1.12 -1.28 2.95
C LEU A 113 -1.96 -2.57 3.01
N ILE A 114 -3.28 -2.44 2.94
CA ILE A 114 -4.22 -3.57 2.97
C ILE A 114 -4.89 -3.68 1.61
N ASP A 115 -4.80 -4.85 1.00
CA ASP A 115 -5.49 -5.15 -0.25
C ASP A 115 -6.96 -5.49 0.00
N ALA A 116 -7.88 -4.79 -0.66
CA ALA A 116 -9.30 -5.05 -0.58
C ALA A 116 -9.69 -6.32 -1.33
N GLN A 117 -8.89 -6.79 -2.28
CA GLN A 117 -9.23 -7.91 -3.15
C GLN A 117 -8.59 -9.24 -2.73
N TYR A 118 -7.86 -9.24 -1.61
CA TYR A 118 -7.27 -10.45 -1.04
C TYR A 118 -8.29 -11.59 -0.90
N GLY A 119 -7.93 -12.79 -1.39
CA GLY A 119 -8.82 -13.94 -1.46
C GLY A 119 -9.84 -13.93 -2.59
N GLN A 120 -10.00 -12.82 -3.33
CA GLN A 120 -10.77 -12.73 -4.57
C GLN A 120 -9.88 -12.82 -5.81
N HIS A 121 -8.61 -12.41 -5.71
CA HIS A 121 -7.60 -12.58 -6.76
C HIS A 121 -7.46 -14.04 -7.22
N TYR A 122 -7.54 -14.99 -6.29
CA TYR A 122 -7.40 -16.43 -6.55
C TYR A 122 -8.68 -17.13 -7.06
N LEU A 123 -9.86 -16.51 -6.91
CA LEU A 123 -11.12 -17.14 -7.33
C LEU A 123 -11.35 -17.09 -8.85
N ASN A 124 -10.68 -16.15 -9.54
CA ASN A 124 -10.81 -15.98 -10.99
C ASN A 124 -9.60 -16.51 -11.78
N GLN A 125 -8.61 -17.10 -11.10
CA GLN A 125 -7.48 -17.81 -11.73
C GLN A 125 -7.29 -19.18 -11.07
N PRO A 126 -8.06 -20.20 -11.46
CA PRO A 126 -7.81 -21.57 -11.02
C PRO A 126 -6.58 -22.11 -11.77
N GLY A 127 -5.39 -21.83 -11.24
CA GLY A 127 -4.12 -22.36 -11.74
C GLY A 127 -2.94 -21.57 -11.19
N ILE A 128 -1.77 -22.23 -11.15
CA ILE A 128 -0.45 -21.59 -11.04
C ILE A 128 -0.46 -20.41 -12.01
N ASP A 129 -0.49 -19.19 -11.49
CA ASP A 129 -0.57 -18.01 -12.35
C ASP A 129 0.72 -17.88 -13.18
N GLU A 130 0.72 -17.03 -14.20
CA GLU A 130 1.89 -16.86 -15.10
C GLU A 130 3.16 -16.50 -14.31
N TYR A 131 2.98 -15.91 -13.14
CA TYR A 131 4.04 -15.49 -12.25
C TYR A 131 4.58 -16.65 -11.41
N ASP A 132 3.73 -17.43 -10.74
CA ASP A 132 4.13 -18.65 -10.05
C ASP A 132 4.88 -19.59 -11.00
N ARG A 133 4.47 -19.65 -12.27
CA ARG A 133 5.18 -20.41 -13.31
C ARG A 133 6.57 -19.85 -13.62
N ALA A 134 6.70 -18.53 -13.77
CA ALA A 134 7.97 -17.89 -14.08
C ALA A 134 8.99 -18.05 -12.94
N GLU A 135 8.53 -18.01 -11.68
CA GLU A 135 9.36 -18.20 -10.49
C GLU A 135 9.71 -19.67 -10.24
N LEU A 136 8.79 -20.60 -10.54
CA LEU A 136 9.12 -22.04 -10.61
C LEU A 136 10.18 -22.32 -11.69
N GLU A 137 10.11 -21.61 -12.83
CA GLU A 137 11.10 -21.70 -13.91
C GLU A 137 12.44 -21.03 -13.55
N SER A 138 12.44 -19.93 -12.78
CA SER A 138 13.67 -19.29 -12.29
C SER A 138 14.32 -20.06 -11.14
N GLY A 139 13.54 -20.87 -10.41
CA GLY A 139 13.94 -21.60 -9.21
C GLY A 139 13.88 -20.75 -7.94
N ASP A 140 13.28 -19.56 -7.99
CA ASP A 140 13.03 -18.71 -6.83
C ASP A 140 11.80 -19.16 -6.04
N LEU A 141 10.88 -19.91 -6.68
CA LEU A 141 9.81 -20.69 -6.04
C LEU A 141 9.98 -22.18 -6.34
N THR A 142 9.56 -23.02 -5.41
CA THR A 142 9.42 -24.48 -5.58
C THR A 142 7.95 -24.89 -5.56
N GLU A 143 7.63 -26.08 -6.09
CA GLU A 143 6.26 -26.63 -5.97
C GLU A 143 5.86 -26.81 -4.49
N GLU A 144 6.82 -26.99 -3.59
CA GLU A 144 6.61 -27.01 -2.14
C GLU A 144 6.14 -25.62 -1.66
N ASP A 145 6.75 -24.52 -2.10
CA ASP A 145 6.37 -23.15 -1.72
C ASP A 145 4.92 -22.79 -2.07
N LEU A 146 4.32 -23.52 -3.02
CA LEU A 146 2.91 -23.40 -3.41
C LEU A 146 1.96 -24.21 -2.52
N GLU A 147 2.46 -25.06 -1.62
CA GLU A 147 1.64 -25.80 -0.66
C GLU A 147 1.15 -24.89 0.48
N GLU A 148 -0.16 -24.91 0.76
CA GLU A 148 -0.74 -24.22 1.90
C GLU A 148 -0.08 -24.70 3.22
N GLY A 149 0.46 -23.78 4.01
CA GLY A 149 0.99 -24.09 5.35
C GLY A 149 2.50 -23.89 5.54
N GLN A 150 3.22 -23.41 4.54
CA GLN A 150 4.68 -23.31 4.57
C GLN A 150 5.24 -22.21 5.50
N TYR A 151 4.49 -21.15 5.76
CA TYR A 151 5.00 -20.00 6.50
C TYR A 151 4.48 -19.91 7.93
N GLU A 152 5.31 -19.33 8.81
CA GLU A 152 4.93 -19.02 10.18
C GLU A 152 3.62 -18.22 10.22
N PRO A 153 2.64 -18.62 11.07
CA PRO A 153 1.33 -18.00 11.09
C PRO A 153 1.38 -16.50 11.42
N ILE A 154 0.77 -15.68 10.56
CA ILE A 154 0.58 -14.24 10.79
C ILE A 154 -0.91 -13.96 10.85
N GLU A 155 -1.39 -13.53 12.02
CA GLU A 155 -2.83 -13.37 12.27
C GLU A 155 -3.64 -14.65 11.92
N GLY A 156 -3.02 -15.83 12.06
CA GLY A 156 -3.63 -17.13 11.75
C GLY A 156 -3.47 -17.60 10.29
N LYS A 157 -2.77 -16.84 9.43
CA LYS A 157 -2.53 -17.16 8.02
C LYS A 157 -1.14 -17.72 7.79
N THR A 158 -1.07 -18.79 7.02
CA THR A 158 0.17 -19.54 6.72
C THR A 158 0.60 -19.42 5.26
N GLU A 159 -0.17 -18.71 4.45
CA GLU A 159 0.13 -18.38 3.07
C GLU A 159 1.24 -17.32 2.97
N TYR A 160 1.87 -17.23 1.80
CA TYR A 160 2.84 -16.17 1.51
C TYR A 160 2.17 -14.80 1.47
N ASP A 161 1.11 -14.65 0.68
CA ASP A 161 0.25 -13.47 0.69
C ASP A 161 -0.76 -13.54 1.84
N VAL A 162 -0.65 -12.62 2.80
CA VAL A 162 -1.60 -12.48 3.92
C VAL A 162 -2.61 -11.36 3.70
N GLY A 163 -2.57 -10.71 2.55
CA GLY A 163 -3.47 -9.66 2.08
C GLY A 163 -3.14 -8.27 2.60
N TRP A 164 -1.95 -8.09 3.17
CA TRP A 164 -1.46 -6.80 3.66
C TRP A 164 0.07 -6.82 3.76
N GLN A 165 0.70 -5.64 3.69
CA GLN A 165 2.14 -5.49 3.84
C GLN A 165 2.54 -4.17 4.49
N TYR A 166 3.77 -4.09 5.01
CA TYR A 166 4.38 -2.82 5.41
C TYR A 166 5.06 -2.15 4.22
N ILE A 167 4.76 -0.87 4.02
CA ILE A 167 5.41 -0.03 3.02
C ILE A 167 6.05 1.19 3.68
N LYS A 168 7.14 1.69 3.12
CA LYS A 168 7.78 2.92 3.60
C LYS A 168 6.82 4.10 3.42
N LEU A 169 6.70 4.94 4.44
CA LEU A 169 5.80 6.10 4.44
C LEU A 169 6.11 7.06 3.27
N GLU A 170 7.39 7.22 2.92
CA GLU A 170 7.84 8.05 1.80
C GLU A 170 7.43 7.53 0.42
N LEU A 171 7.12 6.23 0.29
CA LEU A 171 6.78 5.58 -0.97
C LEU A 171 5.27 5.47 -1.24
N THR A 172 4.42 5.90 -0.28
CA THR A 172 2.95 5.78 -0.38
C THR A 172 2.37 6.31 -1.69
N ALA A 173 2.79 7.51 -2.12
CA ALA A 173 2.32 8.11 -3.37
C ALA A 173 2.83 7.36 -4.61
N THR A 174 4.08 6.89 -4.59
CA THR A 174 4.67 6.10 -5.68
C THR A 174 3.94 4.78 -5.85
N ILE A 175 3.65 4.09 -4.74
CA ILE A 175 2.90 2.83 -4.76
C ILE A 175 1.49 3.05 -5.30
N TYR A 176 0.82 4.14 -4.91
CA TYR A 176 -0.48 4.49 -5.47
C TYR A 176 -0.42 4.73 -6.99
N ASP A 177 0.59 5.46 -7.48
CA ASP A 177 0.81 5.67 -8.92
C ASP A 177 1.02 4.35 -9.66
N GLN A 178 1.83 3.44 -9.09
CA GLN A 178 2.08 2.12 -9.67
C GLN A 178 0.80 1.26 -9.71
N MET A 179 -0.01 1.28 -8.65
CA MET A 179 -1.28 0.55 -8.61
C MET A 179 -2.31 1.06 -9.64
N CYS A 180 -2.22 2.32 -10.09
CA CYS A 180 -3.04 2.82 -11.21
C CYS A 180 -2.66 2.16 -12.55
N HIS A 181 -1.42 1.74 -12.70
CA HIS A 181 -0.85 1.29 -13.98
C HIS A 181 -0.75 -0.23 -14.10
N PHE A 182 -0.64 -0.95 -12.99
CA PHE A 182 -0.42 -2.39 -12.99
C PHE A 182 -1.52 -3.10 -12.20
N HIS A 183 -2.39 -3.84 -12.91
CA HIS A 183 -3.45 -4.64 -12.29
C HIS A 183 -2.91 -5.79 -11.43
N ASP A 184 -1.68 -6.21 -11.65
CA ASP A 184 -1.01 -7.25 -10.85
C ASP A 184 0.08 -6.66 -9.95
N ALA A 185 0.07 -5.34 -9.73
CA ALA A 185 1.05 -4.64 -8.89
C ALA A 185 1.19 -5.27 -7.50
N TRP A 186 0.11 -5.86 -6.98
CA TRP A 186 0.12 -6.49 -5.66
C TRP A 186 0.96 -7.76 -5.62
N ILE A 187 0.94 -8.57 -6.68
CA ILE A 187 1.54 -9.91 -6.71
C ILE A 187 2.98 -9.88 -7.25
N GLN A 188 3.40 -8.77 -7.87
CA GLN A 188 4.76 -8.67 -8.38
C GLN A 188 5.81 -8.75 -7.24
N PRO A 189 6.93 -9.46 -7.46
CA PRO A 189 7.95 -9.75 -6.43
C PRO A 189 8.57 -8.49 -5.85
N ASN A 190 8.67 -7.45 -6.69
CA ASN A 190 9.22 -6.17 -6.31
C ASN A 190 8.26 -5.32 -5.47
N PHE A 191 7.03 -5.77 -5.26
CA PHE A 191 5.95 -4.98 -4.69
C PHE A 191 5.34 -5.56 -3.43
N TYR A 192 5.33 -6.88 -3.25
CA TYR A 192 4.88 -7.51 -2.01
C TYR A 192 6.04 -8.09 -1.22
N THR A 193 6.10 -7.72 0.06
CA THR A 193 7.01 -8.34 1.03
C THR A 193 6.17 -8.87 2.16
N ARG A 194 6.24 -10.20 2.37
CA ARG A 194 5.50 -10.86 3.43
C ARG A 194 5.88 -10.26 4.79
N PRO A 195 4.91 -9.77 5.58
CA PRO A 195 5.15 -9.32 6.94
C PRO A 195 5.81 -10.42 7.80
N PRO A 196 6.48 -10.09 8.94
CA PRO A 196 6.74 -8.75 9.46
C PRO A 196 7.90 -8.04 8.74
N ALA A 197 8.45 -8.62 7.67
CA ALA A 197 9.43 -7.93 6.85
C ALA A 197 8.81 -6.69 6.17
N ILE A 198 9.66 -5.73 5.86
CA ILE A 198 9.28 -4.45 5.29
C ILE A 198 9.91 -4.38 3.91
N GLY A 199 9.08 -4.24 2.88
CA GLY A 199 9.58 -4.12 1.52
C GLY A 199 10.44 -2.88 1.36
N GLU A 200 11.61 -3.03 0.73
CA GLU A 200 12.47 -1.88 0.47
C GLU A 200 11.85 -0.91 -0.55
N GLY A 201 10.80 -1.35 -1.26
CA GLY A 201 10.10 -0.63 -2.32
C GLY A 201 11.01 -0.52 -3.53
N GLY A 202 10.65 -1.18 -4.63
CA GLY A 202 11.47 -1.37 -5.82
C GLY A 202 12.44 -0.23 -6.12
N THR A 203 13.73 -0.52 -5.98
CA THR A 203 14.77 0.22 -6.71
C THR A 203 14.61 -0.13 -8.18
N ALA A 204 14.01 0.78 -8.95
CA ALA A 204 14.24 0.85 -10.38
C ALA A 204 15.51 1.67 -10.66
#